data_AF-A0A0G0XJ60-F1
#
_entry.id   AF-A0A0G0XJ60-F1
#
_cell.length_a   1.000
_cell.length_b   1.000
_cell.length_c   1.000
_cell.angle_alpha   90.00
_cell.angle_beta   90.00
_cell.angle_gamma   90.00
#
_symmetry.space_group_name_H-M   'P 1'
#
loop_
_entity.id
_entity.type
_entity.pdbx_description
1 polymer ?
#
loop_
_entity_poly.entity_id
_entity_poly.type
_entity_poly.pdbx_seq_one_letter_code
_entity_poly.pdbx_strand_id
1 'polypeptide(L)'
;MNWPRKPKADKIVSKHGFESLSRKISHQASWKKSVYETYKDASIPLDWTKKLKNKCDEVGLEYFTSPYDFETVNMVDPFVSVYKIGSGDITWPAIIEHMTKKKKPIMIATGASSMEDVERAVKTIKKHHDKIVLMQCNTNYTANSENFKYINLNVLKTFRQKYPDIILGLSDHTHGHSTVLGAIAMGAVVFEKHFTDDNGRDGPDHKFAMNPKTWREMVDRANELYLALGNGVKIVEENEKDSVVVQRRAIRAKFDLKANSIITAGNLDFLRPIPENGLPPYRVPELIGKKINKDIKRGELILLSDLR
;
A
#
# COMPACT_ATOMS: atom_id res chain seq x y z
N MET A 1 46.38 7.51 -13.79
CA MET A 1 45.22 7.28 -12.90
C MET A 1 43.99 7.18 -13.78
N ASN A 2 43.50 5.98 -14.08
CA ASN A 2 42.26 5.81 -14.85
C ASN A 2 41.08 6.11 -13.92
N TRP A 3 40.43 7.25 -14.12
CA TRP A 3 39.21 7.59 -13.39
C TRP A 3 38.15 6.49 -13.65
N PRO A 4 37.49 5.95 -12.62
CA PRO A 4 36.46 4.93 -12.81
C PRO A 4 35.37 5.44 -13.76
N ARG A 5 34.95 4.58 -14.70
CA ARG A 5 33.85 4.91 -15.64
C ARG A 5 32.62 5.32 -14.81
N LYS A 6 32.00 6.45 -15.14
CA LYS A 6 30.69 6.86 -14.63
C LYS A 6 29.59 6.31 -15.56
N PRO A 7 28.36 6.06 -15.07
CA PRO A 7 27.19 5.96 -15.93
C PRO A 7 27.15 7.20 -16.81
N LYS A 8 27.12 6.98 -18.12
CA LYS A 8 27.20 8.08 -19.06
C LYS A 8 25.81 8.70 -19.21
N ALA A 9 25.65 9.97 -18.85
CA ALA A 9 24.38 10.68 -18.99
C ALA A 9 23.82 10.59 -20.42
N ASP A 10 24.68 10.52 -21.44
CA ASP A 10 24.34 10.30 -22.85
C ASP A 10 23.61 8.97 -23.15
N LYS A 11 23.72 7.97 -22.26
CA LYS A 11 22.96 6.72 -22.39
C LYS A 11 21.55 6.80 -21.80
N ILE A 12 21.29 7.79 -20.94
CA ILE A 12 20.03 7.92 -20.19
C ILE A 12 19.18 9.07 -20.76
N VAL A 13 19.83 10.18 -21.13
CA VAL A 13 19.15 11.40 -21.57
C VAL A 13 19.79 11.97 -22.84
N SER A 14 18.97 12.20 -23.86
CA SER A 14 19.41 12.81 -25.12
C SER A 14 19.54 14.32 -24.98
N LYS A 15 20.79 14.82 -24.92
CA LYS A 15 21.05 16.27 -24.88
C LYS A 15 20.36 17.01 -26.04
N HIS A 16 20.54 16.52 -27.28
CA HIS A 16 19.91 17.09 -28.46
C HIS A 16 18.38 17.05 -28.40
N GLY A 17 17.81 15.92 -27.95
CA GLY A 17 16.37 15.78 -27.78
C GLY A 17 15.82 16.83 -26.82
N PHE A 18 16.44 16.99 -25.64
CA PHE A 18 16.01 18.00 -24.67
C PHE A 18 16.22 19.45 -25.14
N GLU A 19 17.31 19.75 -25.84
CA GLU A 19 17.59 21.09 -26.38
C GLU A 19 16.65 21.47 -27.55
N SER A 20 16.16 20.48 -28.31
CA SER A 20 15.22 20.67 -29.41
C SER A 20 13.77 20.93 -28.98
N LEU A 21 13.45 20.72 -27.70
CA LEU A 21 12.11 20.98 -27.17
C LEU A 21 11.85 22.48 -27.06
N SER A 22 10.82 22.97 -27.76
CA SER A 22 10.44 24.39 -27.80
C SER A 22 9.92 24.95 -26.46
N ARG A 23 9.74 24.10 -25.43
CA ARG A 23 9.33 24.49 -24.06
C ARG A 23 10.13 23.71 -23.02
N LYS A 24 10.51 24.38 -21.92
CA LYS A 24 10.92 23.70 -20.69
C LYS A 24 9.72 22.94 -20.12
N ILE A 25 9.83 21.62 -19.94
CA ILE A 25 8.69 20.75 -19.61
C ILE A 25 8.62 20.50 -18.09
N SER A 26 7.44 20.71 -17.49
CA SER A 26 7.08 20.23 -16.13
C SER A 26 8.02 20.73 -15.00
N HIS A 27 8.25 19.91 -13.97
CA HIS A 27 9.09 20.18 -12.78
C HIS A 27 10.53 20.61 -13.13
N GLN A 28 11.05 20.15 -14.27
CA GLN A 28 12.39 20.47 -14.78
C GLN A 28 12.53 21.94 -15.18
N ALA A 29 11.41 22.66 -15.38
CA ALA A 29 11.44 24.10 -15.67
C ALA A 29 12.05 24.94 -14.52
N SER A 30 11.98 24.42 -13.29
CA SER A 30 12.55 25.06 -12.10
C SER A 30 14.06 24.82 -11.93
N TRP A 31 14.66 23.95 -12.76
CA TRP A 31 16.06 23.60 -12.63
C TRP A 31 16.96 24.68 -13.22
N LYS A 32 18.04 25.02 -12.50
CA LYS A 32 19.06 25.97 -12.96
C LYS A 32 19.95 25.39 -14.08
N LYS A 33 20.08 24.06 -14.12
CA LYS A 33 20.87 23.30 -15.10
C LYS A 33 19.95 22.52 -16.04
N SER A 34 20.44 22.19 -17.23
CA SER A 34 19.72 21.30 -18.15
C SER A 34 19.56 19.90 -17.55
N VAL A 35 18.58 19.13 -18.04
CA VAL A 35 18.38 17.73 -17.60
C VAL A 35 19.66 16.91 -17.79
N TYR A 36 20.34 17.08 -18.94
CA TYR A 36 21.61 16.40 -19.21
C TYR A 36 22.70 16.73 -18.19
N GLU A 37 22.86 18.01 -17.84
CA GLU A 37 23.86 18.44 -16.86
C GLU A 37 23.53 17.94 -15.45
N THR A 38 22.24 17.96 -15.05
CA THR A 38 21.82 17.40 -13.76
C THR A 38 22.16 15.91 -13.66
N TYR A 39 21.90 15.13 -14.70
CA TYR A 39 22.25 13.71 -14.72
C TYR A 39 23.78 13.51 -14.69
N LYS A 40 24.54 14.31 -15.45
CA LYS A 40 26.00 14.24 -15.46
C LYS A 40 26.61 14.53 -14.09
N ASP A 41 26.06 15.52 -13.38
CA ASP A 41 26.52 15.90 -12.04
C ASP A 41 26.15 14.85 -10.99
N ALA A 42 24.96 14.26 -11.10
CA ALA A 42 24.48 13.20 -10.21
C ALA A 42 25.13 11.83 -10.48
N SER A 43 25.75 11.62 -11.65
CA SER A 43 26.44 10.36 -11.97
C SER A 43 27.59 10.05 -11.02
N ILE A 44 27.47 8.95 -10.29
CA ILE A 44 28.51 8.39 -9.41
C ILE A 44 29.43 7.40 -10.16
N PRO A 45 30.66 7.15 -9.69
CA PRO A 45 31.52 6.12 -10.24
C PRO A 45 30.91 4.70 -10.18
N LEU A 46 31.13 3.87 -11.20
CA LEU A 46 30.57 2.50 -11.23
C LEU A 46 31.15 1.56 -10.15
N ASP A 47 32.37 1.81 -9.66
CA ASP A 47 32.94 1.04 -8.56
C ASP A 47 32.21 1.27 -7.23
N TRP A 48 31.36 2.30 -7.14
CA TRP A 48 30.51 2.53 -5.97
C TRP A 48 29.45 1.44 -5.80
N THR A 49 29.00 0.77 -6.86
CA THR A 49 28.01 -0.32 -6.73
C THR A 49 28.46 -1.38 -5.71
N LYS A 50 29.72 -1.84 -5.81
CA LYS A 50 30.28 -2.81 -4.86
C LYS A 50 30.41 -2.23 -3.45
N LYS A 51 30.84 -0.97 -3.33
CA LYS A 51 31.00 -0.29 -2.03
C LYS A 51 29.65 -0.12 -1.32
N LEU A 52 28.62 0.30 -2.06
CA LEU A 52 27.26 0.47 -1.57
C LEU A 52 26.64 -0.87 -1.19
N LYS A 53 26.76 -1.91 -2.04
CA LYS A 53 26.32 -3.27 -1.72
C LYS A 53 26.92 -3.76 -0.40
N ASN A 54 28.24 -3.65 -0.25
CA ASN A 54 28.93 -4.07 0.97
C ASN A 54 28.42 -3.32 2.20
N LYS A 55 28.15 -2.01 2.07
CA LYS A 55 27.60 -1.23 3.18
C LYS A 55 26.17 -1.62 3.52
N CYS A 56 25.33 -1.87 2.51
CA CYS A 56 23.98 -2.42 2.69
C CYS A 56 24.03 -3.76 3.45
N ASP A 57 24.93 -4.67 3.07
CA ASP A 57 25.11 -5.95 3.75
C ASP A 57 25.53 -5.81 5.21
N GLU A 58 26.45 -4.88 5.51
CA GLU A 58 26.90 -4.58 6.88
C GLU A 58 25.75 -4.13 7.79
N VAL A 59 24.78 -3.40 7.24
CA VAL A 59 23.64 -2.86 8.01
C VAL A 59 22.34 -3.66 7.85
N GLY A 60 22.39 -4.82 7.19
CA GLY A 60 21.23 -5.70 6.98
C GLY A 60 20.18 -5.16 6.01
N LEU A 61 20.58 -4.35 5.03
CA LEU A 61 19.72 -3.84 3.95
C LEU A 61 19.97 -4.57 2.64
N GLU A 62 18.91 -4.82 1.89
CA GLU A 62 19.02 -5.35 0.53
C GLU A 62 19.41 -4.22 -0.45
N TYR A 63 20.35 -4.50 -1.35
CA TYR A 63 20.76 -3.55 -2.38
C TYR A 63 20.13 -3.90 -3.73
N PHE A 64 19.57 -2.90 -4.39
CA PHE A 64 19.21 -2.96 -5.79
C PHE A 64 19.36 -1.58 -6.43
N THR A 65 19.23 -1.51 -7.75
CA THR A 65 19.30 -0.26 -8.50
C THR A 65 18.43 -0.35 -9.76
N SER A 66 18.17 0.81 -10.37
CA SER A 66 17.57 0.91 -11.71
C SER A 66 18.67 1.06 -12.76
N PRO A 67 19.05 0.00 -13.50
CA PRO A 67 19.98 0.12 -14.61
C PRO A 67 19.30 0.67 -15.86
N TYR A 68 19.86 1.73 -16.44
CA TYR A 68 19.27 2.45 -17.59
C TYR A 68 19.87 2.07 -18.96
N ASP A 69 20.72 1.04 -19.01
CA ASP A 69 21.30 0.55 -20.27
C ASP A 69 21.78 -0.92 -20.15
N PHE A 70 21.95 -1.59 -21.29
CA PHE A 70 22.32 -3.02 -21.34
C PHE A 70 23.65 -3.35 -20.64
N GLU A 71 24.66 -2.46 -20.72
CA GLU A 71 25.95 -2.68 -20.06
C GLU A 71 25.77 -2.62 -18.55
N THR A 72 25.02 -1.63 -18.06
CA THR A 72 24.72 -1.48 -16.64
C THR A 72 23.89 -2.65 -16.10
N VAL A 73 22.91 -3.17 -16.86
CA VAL A 73 22.16 -4.38 -16.46
C VAL A 73 23.09 -5.55 -16.18
N ASN A 74 24.06 -5.81 -17.07
CA ASN A 74 25.00 -6.91 -16.93
C ASN A 74 25.98 -6.70 -15.77
N MET A 75 26.42 -5.46 -15.58
CA MET A 75 27.37 -5.11 -14.51
C MET A 75 26.76 -5.26 -13.11
N VAL A 76 25.50 -4.84 -12.93
CA VAL A 76 24.86 -4.84 -11.60
C VAL A 76 24.25 -6.19 -11.26
N ASP A 77 24.09 -7.09 -12.24
CA ASP A 77 23.54 -8.44 -12.07
C ASP A 77 24.11 -9.18 -10.85
N PRO A 78 25.43 -9.35 -10.64
CA PRO A 78 25.94 -10.05 -9.46
C PRO A 78 25.62 -9.39 -8.11
N PHE A 79 25.16 -8.14 -8.08
CA PHE A 79 24.91 -7.38 -6.85
C PHE A 79 23.43 -7.23 -6.48
N VAL A 80 22.52 -7.34 -7.45
CA VAL A 80 21.08 -7.09 -7.23
C VAL A 80 20.30 -8.38 -7.12
N SER A 81 19.38 -8.45 -6.16
CA SER A 81 18.40 -9.52 -6.00
C SER A 81 17.12 -9.30 -6.82
N VAL A 82 16.83 -8.04 -7.15
CA VAL A 82 15.66 -7.59 -7.92
C VAL A 82 16.09 -6.51 -8.90
N TYR A 83 15.47 -6.47 -10.08
CA TYR A 83 15.63 -5.35 -11.00
C TYR A 83 14.50 -4.34 -10.83
N LYS A 84 14.87 -3.07 -10.67
CA LYS A 84 13.91 -1.96 -10.75
C LYS A 84 13.92 -1.36 -12.16
N ILE A 85 12.74 -1.27 -12.75
CA ILE A 85 12.49 -0.59 -14.02
C ILE A 85 11.77 0.71 -13.71
N GLY A 86 12.42 1.83 -14.07
CA GLY A 86 11.83 3.16 -13.93
C GLY A 86 10.70 3.36 -14.93
N SER A 87 9.76 4.25 -14.60
CA SER A 87 8.61 4.56 -15.48
C SER A 87 9.02 5.00 -16.89
N GLY A 88 10.20 5.63 -17.04
CA GLY A 88 10.71 6.06 -18.35
C GLY A 88 11.08 4.92 -19.30
N ASP A 89 11.33 3.71 -18.79
CA ASP A 89 11.82 2.56 -19.57
C ASP A 89 10.72 1.53 -19.89
N ILE A 90 9.48 1.76 -19.42
CA ILE A 90 8.34 0.84 -19.62
C ILE A 90 8.01 0.58 -21.10
N THR A 91 8.33 1.54 -21.97
CA THR A 91 8.12 1.45 -23.41
C THR A 91 9.31 0.86 -24.16
N TRP A 92 10.30 0.30 -23.45
CA TRP A 92 11.48 -0.35 -24.03
C TRP A 92 11.49 -1.87 -23.81
N PRO A 93 10.71 -2.67 -24.58
CA PRO A 93 10.62 -4.12 -24.39
C PRO A 93 11.97 -4.85 -24.40
N ALA A 94 12.95 -4.37 -25.18
CA ALA A 94 14.26 -5.01 -25.27
C ALA A 94 15.04 -4.94 -23.95
N ILE A 95 15.02 -3.81 -23.23
CA ILE A 95 15.69 -3.73 -21.92
C ILE A 95 14.93 -4.54 -20.86
N ILE A 96 13.59 -4.51 -20.89
CA ILE A 96 12.73 -5.29 -19.99
C ILE A 96 13.03 -6.78 -20.17
N GLU A 97 13.08 -7.27 -21.42
CA GLU A 97 13.40 -8.65 -21.73
C GLU A 97 14.82 -9.03 -21.31
N HIS A 98 15.80 -8.14 -21.50
CA HIS A 98 17.18 -8.37 -21.09
C HIS A 98 17.32 -8.54 -19.57
N MET A 99 16.66 -7.70 -18.78
CA MET A 99 16.62 -7.86 -17.32
C MET A 99 15.87 -9.14 -16.91
N THR A 100 14.74 -9.43 -17.54
CA THR A 100 13.91 -10.59 -17.20
C THR A 100 14.62 -11.93 -17.49
N LYS A 101 15.43 -12.01 -18.54
CA LYS A 101 16.22 -13.23 -18.86
C LYS A 101 17.21 -13.62 -17.76
N LYS A 102 17.55 -12.71 -16.84
CA LYS A 102 18.35 -12.99 -15.64
C LYS A 102 17.60 -13.77 -14.56
N LYS A 103 16.29 -14.03 -14.75
CA LYS A 103 15.41 -14.84 -13.88
C LYS A 103 15.25 -14.30 -12.44
N LYS A 104 15.48 -13.01 -12.26
CA LYS A 104 15.26 -12.27 -11.00
C LYS A 104 13.91 -11.55 -11.03
N PRO A 105 13.29 -11.31 -9.86
CA PRO A 105 12.07 -10.49 -9.79
C PRO A 105 12.25 -9.14 -10.47
N ILE A 106 11.16 -8.64 -11.06
CA ILE A 106 11.10 -7.32 -11.70
C ILE A 106 10.12 -6.43 -10.93
N MET A 107 10.59 -5.29 -10.44
CA MET A 107 9.76 -4.19 -9.98
C MET A 107 9.63 -3.16 -11.10
N ILE A 108 8.42 -2.85 -11.54
CA ILE A 108 8.19 -1.91 -12.65
C ILE A 108 7.22 -0.82 -12.25
N ALA A 109 7.65 0.44 -12.37
CA ALA A 109 6.80 1.61 -12.16
C ALA A 109 6.10 2.01 -13.46
N THR A 110 4.87 2.52 -13.33
CA THR A 110 3.95 2.75 -14.47
C THR A 110 3.56 4.22 -14.65
N GLY A 111 4.40 5.15 -14.22
CA GLY A 111 4.11 6.58 -14.37
C GLY A 111 4.25 7.04 -15.82
N ALA A 112 3.53 8.08 -16.21
CA ALA A 112 3.49 8.56 -17.61
C ALA A 112 3.25 7.45 -18.65
N SER A 113 2.49 6.42 -18.29
CA SER A 113 2.24 5.22 -19.11
C SER A 113 0.75 5.00 -19.29
N SER A 114 0.34 4.42 -20.42
CA SER A 114 -1.02 3.94 -20.61
C SER A 114 -1.19 2.49 -20.13
N MET A 115 -2.43 1.99 -20.10
CA MET A 115 -2.69 0.58 -19.78
C MET A 115 -2.08 -0.36 -20.84
N GLU A 116 -2.03 0.06 -22.11
CA GLU A 116 -1.40 -0.69 -23.19
C GLU A 116 0.12 -0.82 -23.00
N ASP A 117 0.79 0.22 -22.48
CA ASP A 117 2.21 0.15 -22.12
C ASP A 117 2.46 -0.85 -20.98
N VAL A 118 1.61 -0.80 -19.96
CA VAL A 118 1.64 -1.74 -18.82
C VAL A 118 1.43 -3.18 -19.31
N GLU A 119 0.44 -3.42 -20.17
CA GLU A 119 0.19 -4.74 -20.76
C GLU A 119 1.38 -5.26 -21.56
N ARG A 120 1.99 -4.38 -22.38
CA ARG A 120 3.18 -4.74 -23.17
C ARG A 120 4.34 -5.15 -22.27
N ALA A 121 4.60 -4.39 -21.20
CA ALA A 121 5.66 -4.68 -20.25
C ALA A 121 5.40 -5.97 -19.47
N VAL A 122 4.21 -6.14 -18.90
CA VAL A 122 3.82 -7.37 -18.18
C VAL A 122 3.90 -8.59 -19.09
N LYS A 123 3.40 -8.50 -20.33
CA LYS A 123 3.51 -9.58 -21.33
C LYS A 123 4.97 -9.93 -21.63
N THR A 124 5.84 -8.93 -21.72
CA THR A 124 7.27 -9.15 -21.97
C THR A 124 7.93 -9.91 -20.82
N ILE A 125 7.60 -9.56 -19.58
CA ILE A 125 8.13 -10.25 -18.40
C ILE A 125 7.58 -11.68 -18.28
N LYS A 126 6.27 -11.85 -18.45
CA LYS A 126 5.57 -13.15 -18.35
C LYS A 126 5.99 -14.19 -19.39
N LYS A 127 6.62 -13.78 -20.50
CA LYS A 127 7.26 -14.73 -21.44
C LYS A 127 8.35 -15.58 -20.77
N HIS A 128 8.90 -15.13 -19.64
CA HIS A 128 10.07 -15.72 -19.00
C HIS A 128 9.82 -16.17 -17.56
N HIS A 129 8.98 -15.47 -16.79
CA HIS A 129 8.52 -15.84 -15.44
C HIS A 129 7.47 -14.85 -14.89
N ASP A 130 6.81 -15.21 -13.78
CA ASP A 130 5.75 -14.41 -13.14
C ASP A 130 6.18 -13.59 -11.92
N LYS A 131 7.49 -13.51 -11.63
CA LYS A 131 8.03 -12.73 -10.50
C LYS A 131 7.97 -11.21 -10.77
N ILE A 132 6.80 -10.61 -10.61
CA ILE A 132 6.50 -9.21 -10.97
C ILE A 132 5.96 -8.47 -9.76
N VAL A 133 6.47 -7.25 -9.54
CA VAL A 133 5.84 -6.21 -8.73
C VAL A 133 5.42 -5.07 -9.65
N LEU A 134 4.12 -4.86 -9.80
CA LEU A 134 3.54 -3.80 -10.62
C LEU A 134 3.23 -2.59 -9.76
N MET A 135 3.91 -1.48 -10.01
CA MET A 135 3.87 -0.30 -9.14
C MET A 135 3.11 0.85 -9.77
N GLN A 136 1.99 1.24 -9.16
CA GLN A 136 1.34 2.51 -9.52
C GLN A 136 2.30 3.66 -9.24
N CYS A 137 2.33 4.63 -10.14
CA CYS A 137 3.27 5.74 -10.06
C CYS A 137 2.71 6.98 -10.77
N ASN A 138 2.95 8.15 -10.19
CA ASN A 138 2.83 9.42 -10.88
C ASN A 138 4.22 10.07 -10.95
N THR A 139 4.72 10.35 -12.16
CA THR A 139 6.10 10.84 -12.40
C THR A 139 6.25 12.36 -12.29
N ASN A 140 5.45 13.00 -11.45
CA ASN A 140 5.57 14.42 -11.16
C ASN A 140 6.32 14.65 -9.85
N TYR A 141 7.59 15.01 -9.97
CA TYR A 141 8.53 15.26 -8.87
C TYR A 141 8.38 16.70 -8.33
N THR A 142 7.13 17.11 -8.11
CA THR A 142 6.84 18.41 -7.51
C THR A 142 6.51 18.24 -6.04
N ALA A 143 7.18 19.06 -5.23
CA ALA A 143 6.89 19.23 -3.83
C ALA A 143 5.53 19.94 -3.56
N ASN A 144 4.54 19.78 -4.43
CA ASN A 144 3.29 20.54 -4.42
C ASN A 144 2.13 19.66 -3.95
N SER A 145 1.37 20.13 -2.96
CA SER A 145 0.17 19.45 -2.45
C SER A 145 -0.92 19.25 -3.51
N GLU A 146 -0.97 20.08 -4.56
CA GLU A 146 -1.86 19.84 -5.69
C GLU A 146 -1.56 18.53 -6.42
N ASN A 147 -0.37 17.95 -6.25
CA ASN A 147 0.00 16.70 -6.91
C ASN A 147 -0.79 15.49 -6.39
N PHE A 148 -1.34 15.54 -5.16
CA PHE A 148 -2.11 14.44 -4.58
C PHE A 148 -3.32 14.03 -5.45
N LYS A 149 -3.95 14.98 -6.16
CA LYS A 149 -5.11 14.69 -7.03
C LYS A 149 -4.74 13.90 -8.30
N TYR A 150 -3.46 13.81 -8.64
CA TYR A 150 -2.97 13.12 -9.83
C TYR A 150 -2.36 11.74 -9.54
N ILE A 151 -2.28 11.33 -8.26
CA ILE A 151 -1.70 10.03 -7.89
C ILE A 151 -2.56 8.86 -8.35
N ASN A 152 -3.89 9.04 -8.29
CA ASN A 152 -4.89 8.08 -8.74
C ASN A 152 -4.65 6.65 -8.18
N LEU A 153 -4.66 6.52 -6.85
CA LEU A 153 -4.47 5.22 -6.19
C LEU A 153 -5.48 4.15 -6.63
N ASN A 154 -6.67 4.54 -7.09
CA ASN A 154 -7.67 3.60 -7.61
C ASN A 154 -7.16 2.75 -8.79
N VAL A 155 -6.08 3.15 -9.48
CA VAL A 155 -5.40 2.30 -10.47
C VAL A 155 -4.94 0.97 -9.86
N LEU A 156 -4.60 0.93 -8.57
CA LEU A 156 -4.28 -0.32 -7.86
C LEU A 156 -5.45 -1.31 -7.87
N LYS A 157 -6.70 -0.83 -7.82
CA LYS A 157 -7.89 -1.69 -7.95
C LYS A 157 -8.00 -2.25 -9.37
N THR A 158 -7.76 -1.41 -10.39
CA THR A 158 -7.73 -1.85 -11.79
C THR A 158 -6.63 -2.90 -12.01
N PHE A 159 -5.43 -2.67 -11.48
CA PHE A 159 -4.34 -3.64 -11.53
C PHE A 159 -4.70 -4.94 -10.81
N ARG A 160 -5.30 -4.89 -9.62
CA ARG A 160 -5.73 -6.10 -8.90
C ARG A 160 -6.76 -6.90 -9.69
N GLN A 161 -7.74 -6.24 -10.32
CA GLN A 161 -8.76 -6.90 -11.14
C GLN A 161 -8.15 -7.60 -12.36
N LYS A 162 -7.21 -6.94 -13.05
CA LYS A 162 -6.60 -7.46 -14.27
C LYS A 162 -5.49 -8.49 -14.01
N TYR A 163 -4.76 -8.32 -12.92
CA TYR A 163 -3.60 -9.12 -12.54
C TYR A 163 -3.72 -9.59 -11.09
N PRO A 164 -4.66 -10.51 -10.78
CA PRO A 164 -4.95 -10.94 -9.42
C PRO A 164 -3.73 -11.50 -8.68
N ASP A 165 -2.83 -12.17 -9.40
CA ASP A 165 -1.65 -12.85 -8.84
C ASP A 165 -0.37 -12.00 -8.84
N ILE A 166 -0.40 -10.80 -9.44
CA ILE A 166 0.77 -9.91 -9.45
C ILE A 166 0.83 -9.12 -8.15
N ILE A 167 2.02 -9.01 -7.57
CA ILE A 167 2.27 -8.18 -6.40
C ILE A 167 2.10 -6.71 -6.80
N LEU A 168 1.32 -5.96 -6.02
CA LEU A 168 1.11 -4.54 -6.27
C LEU A 168 2.01 -3.69 -5.37
N GLY A 169 2.46 -2.58 -5.93
CA GLY A 169 3.24 -1.58 -5.20
C GLY A 169 2.88 -0.14 -5.56
N LEU A 170 3.54 0.79 -4.87
CA LEU A 170 3.45 2.23 -5.12
C LEU A 170 4.87 2.80 -5.20
N SER A 171 5.18 3.47 -6.31
CA SER A 171 6.36 4.34 -6.45
C SER A 171 5.88 5.78 -6.33
N ASP A 172 6.27 6.45 -5.25
CA ASP A 172 5.63 7.68 -4.82
C ASP A 172 6.61 8.86 -4.69
N HIS A 173 6.13 10.02 -5.15
CA HIS A 173 6.87 11.28 -5.20
C HIS A 173 6.14 12.41 -4.48
N THR A 174 5.06 12.11 -3.73
CA THR A 174 4.44 13.11 -2.85
C THR A 174 5.26 13.30 -1.57
N HIS A 175 4.92 14.33 -0.81
CA HIS A 175 5.37 14.44 0.57
C HIS A 175 4.57 13.54 1.50
N GLY A 176 5.11 13.30 2.70
CA GLY A 176 4.41 12.56 3.76
C GLY A 176 4.04 11.15 3.34
N HIS A 177 3.03 10.58 4.01
CA HIS A 177 2.70 9.14 3.89
C HIS A 177 1.24 8.84 3.56
N SER A 178 0.39 9.84 3.30
CA SER A 178 -1.05 9.60 3.03
C SER A 178 -1.30 8.69 1.83
N THR A 179 -0.50 8.84 0.77
CA THR A 179 -0.52 7.99 -0.44
C THR A 179 -0.10 6.56 -0.14
N VAL A 180 0.93 6.37 0.66
CA VAL A 180 1.42 5.05 1.11
C VAL A 180 0.35 4.35 1.93
N LEU A 181 -0.25 5.03 2.92
CA LEU A 181 -1.36 4.49 3.72
C LEU A 181 -2.56 4.11 2.82
N GLY A 182 -2.94 5.00 1.91
CA GLY A 182 -4.00 4.71 0.94
C GLY A 182 -3.70 3.51 0.06
N ALA A 183 -2.45 3.34 -0.38
CA ALA A 183 -2.04 2.21 -1.21
C ALA A 183 -2.04 0.88 -0.43
N ILE A 184 -1.63 0.89 0.86
CA ILE A 184 -1.76 -0.28 1.76
C ILE A 184 -3.23 -0.72 1.81
N ALA A 185 -4.15 0.22 2.07
CA ALA A 185 -5.58 -0.06 2.11
C ALA A 185 -6.15 -0.58 0.76
N MET A 186 -5.47 -0.34 -0.35
CA MET A 186 -5.82 -0.86 -1.67
C MET A 186 -5.09 -2.16 -2.04
N GLY A 187 -4.35 -2.75 -1.10
CA GLY A 187 -3.69 -4.05 -1.28
C GLY A 187 -2.34 -3.99 -1.97
N ALA A 188 -1.69 -2.82 -2.01
CA ALA A 188 -0.26 -2.73 -2.31
C ALA A 188 0.56 -3.22 -1.10
N VAL A 189 1.71 -3.83 -1.36
CA VAL A 189 2.61 -4.36 -0.31
C VAL A 189 4.07 -3.97 -0.53
N VAL A 190 4.38 -3.27 -1.62
CA VAL A 190 5.71 -2.73 -1.91
C VAL A 190 5.61 -1.22 -2.07
N PHE A 191 6.47 -0.47 -1.38
CA PHE A 191 6.43 0.99 -1.36
C PHE A 191 7.82 1.56 -1.63
N GLU A 192 7.89 2.55 -2.50
CA GLU A 192 9.12 3.25 -2.85
C GLU A 192 8.91 4.75 -2.70
N LYS A 193 9.87 5.38 -2.03
CA LYS A 193 9.95 6.81 -1.74
C LYS A 193 11.40 7.24 -1.88
N HIS A 194 11.61 8.46 -2.35
CA HIS A 194 12.93 9.07 -2.24
C HIS A 194 13.28 9.29 -0.76
N PHE A 195 14.56 9.13 -0.43
CA PHE A 195 15.08 9.34 0.92
C PHE A 195 16.26 10.30 0.88
N THR A 196 16.36 11.15 1.90
CA THR A 196 17.47 12.06 2.13
C THR A 196 17.79 12.09 3.62
N ASP A 197 19.03 12.38 3.99
CA ASP A 197 19.37 12.70 5.37
C ASP A 197 18.87 14.10 5.78
N ASP A 198 18.87 15.05 4.83
CA ASP A 198 18.35 16.41 5.03
C ASP A 198 17.65 16.94 3.75
N ASN A 199 16.46 17.52 3.92
CA ASN A 199 15.68 18.13 2.84
C ASN A 199 16.23 19.49 2.38
N GLY A 200 17.11 20.12 3.17
CA GLY A 200 17.76 21.40 2.85
C GLY A 200 18.94 21.30 1.88
N ARG A 201 19.36 20.09 1.51
CA ARG A 201 20.48 19.84 0.60
C ARG A 201 20.19 20.30 -0.84
N ASP A 202 21.27 20.63 -1.55
CA ASP A 202 21.23 20.93 -2.98
C ASP A 202 21.00 19.68 -3.82
N GLY A 203 19.96 19.71 -4.64
CA GLY A 203 19.64 18.64 -5.58
C GLY A 203 18.15 18.65 -5.94
N PRO A 204 17.76 18.01 -7.05
CA PRO A 204 16.40 18.06 -7.55
C PRO A 204 15.40 17.36 -6.62
N ASP A 205 15.87 16.32 -5.90
CA ASP A 205 14.98 15.39 -5.21
C ASP A 205 14.91 15.58 -3.69
N HIS A 206 15.87 16.31 -3.11
CA HIS A 206 15.92 16.51 -1.65
C HIS A 206 14.66 17.16 -1.09
N LYS A 207 14.02 18.06 -1.84
CA LYS A 207 12.87 18.83 -1.35
C LYS A 207 11.61 17.99 -1.10
N PHE A 208 11.42 16.90 -1.84
CA PHE A 208 10.23 16.03 -1.68
C PHE A 208 10.55 14.66 -1.08
N ALA A 209 11.84 14.32 -0.96
CA ALA A 209 12.27 13.09 -0.30
C ALA A 209 11.81 13.03 1.16
N MET A 210 11.68 11.81 1.66
CA MET A 210 11.51 11.54 3.08
C MET A 210 12.85 11.71 3.80
N ASN A 211 12.83 12.19 5.04
CA ASN A 211 13.99 12.26 5.91
C ASN A 211 13.88 11.21 7.04
N PRO A 212 14.89 11.01 7.90
CA PRO A 212 14.82 10.00 8.96
C PRO A 212 13.56 10.11 9.84
N LYS A 213 13.11 11.34 10.13
CA LYS A 213 11.91 11.59 10.96
C LYS A 213 10.63 11.22 10.20
N THR A 214 10.44 11.76 8.99
CA THR A 214 9.21 11.52 8.23
C THR A 214 9.13 10.08 7.71
N TRP A 215 10.27 9.44 7.44
CA TRP A 215 10.35 8.02 7.12
C TRP A 215 9.91 7.16 8.31
N ARG A 216 10.42 7.43 9.51
CA ARG A 216 10.00 6.72 10.73
C ARG A 216 8.49 6.85 10.94
N GLU A 217 7.96 8.07 10.85
CA GLU A 217 6.52 8.32 10.97
C GLU A 217 5.71 7.52 9.94
N MET A 218 6.13 7.51 8.68
CA MET A 218 5.51 6.70 7.62
C MET A 218 5.47 5.21 8.00
N VAL A 219 6.58 4.65 8.47
CA VAL A 219 6.65 3.23 8.86
C VAL A 219 5.75 2.95 10.06
N ASP A 220 5.70 3.84 11.07
CA ASP A 220 4.82 3.67 12.23
C ASP A 220 3.35 3.65 11.82
N ARG A 221 2.92 4.65 11.04
CA ARG A 221 1.53 4.73 10.58
C ARG A 221 1.16 3.59 9.64
N ALA A 222 2.11 3.13 8.81
CA ALA A 222 1.90 1.98 7.92
C ALA A 222 1.68 0.69 8.71
N ASN A 223 2.46 0.46 9.77
CA ASN A 223 2.30 -0.71 10.64
C ASN A 223 0.98 -0.68 11.40
N GLU A 224 0.60 0.47 11.96
CA GLU A 224 -0.71 0.63 12.61
C GLU A 224 -1.86 0.31 11.66
N LEU A 225 -1.82 0.86 10.44
CA LEU A 225 -2.84 0.59 9.43
C LEU A 225 -2.86 -0.89 9.04
N TYR A 226 -1.69 -1.50 8.79
CA TYR A 226 -1.59 -2.91 8.42
C TYR A 226 -2.22 -3.82 9.48
N LEU A 227 -1.95 -3.56 10.76
CA LEU A 227 -2.57 -4.29 11.87
C LEU A 227 -4.07 -4.04 11.98
N ALA A 228 -4.53 -2.82 11.67
CA ALA A 228 -5.94 -2.43 11.77
C ALA A 228 -6.82 -2.95 10.62
N LEU A 229 -6.26 -3.28 9.45
CA LEU A 229 -7.04 -3.73 8.28
C LEU A 229 -7.76 -5.06 8.49
N GLY A 230 -7.19 -5.95 9.31
CA GLY A 230 -7.76 -7.26 9.60
C GLY A 230 -7.93 -8.15 8.36
N ASN A 231 -8.86 -9.11 8.43
CA ASN A 231 -9.12 -10.10 7.37
C ASN A 231 -10.50 -9.93 6.69
N GLY A 232 -11.25 -8.89 7.06
CA GLY A 232 -12.59 -8.62 6.53
C GLY A 232 -13.73 -9.46 7.11
N VAL A 233 -13.47 -10.39 8.05
CA VAL A 233 -14.51 -11.20 8.69
C VAL A 233 -15.03 -10.47 9.93
N LYS A 234 -16.32 -10.11 9.96
CA LYS A 234 -16.90 -9.47 11.15
C LYS A 234 -17.19 -10.50 12.24
N ILE A 235 -16.40 -10.44 13.30
CA ILE A 235 -16.59 -11.21 14.54
C ILE A 235 -16.67 -10.28 15.76
N VAL A 236 -16.95 -10.88 16.92
CA VAL A 236 -16.65 -10.26 18.21
C VAL A 236 -15.19 -10.55 18.47
N GLU A 237 -14.38 -9.49 18.60
CA GLU A 237 -12.96 -9.64 18.87
C GLU A 237 -12.73 -10.12 20.31
N GLU A 238 -11.55 -10.71 20.57
CA GLU A 238 -11.21 -11.27 21.88
C GLU A 238 -11.31 -10.23 23.01
N ASN A 239 -10.97 -8.97 22.74
CA ASN A 239 -11.09 -7.86 23.68
C ASN A 239 -12.53 -7.30 23.83
N GLU A 240 -13.49 -7.78 23.06
CA GLU A 240 -14.89 -7.35 23.11
C GLU A 240 -15.81 -8.31 23.87
N LYS A 241 -15.30 -9.47 24.35
CA LYS A 241 -16.12 -10.50 25.00
C LYS A 241 -16.94 -9.97 26.19
N ASP A 242 -16.34 -9.18 27.06
CA ASP A 242 -17.07 -8.56 28.18
C ASP A 242 -18.03 -7.46 27.72
N SER A 243 -17.65 -6.73 26.67
CA SER A 243 -18.50 -5.71 26.06
C SER A 243 -19.77 -6.31 25.47
N VAL A 244 -19.74 -7.54 24.97
CA VAL A 244 -20.95 -8.27 24.53
C VAL A 244 -21.96 -8.37 25.67
N VAL A 245 -21.52 -8.81 26.85
CA VAL A 245 -22.40 -8.99 28.01
C VAL A 245 -22.95 -7.64 28.48
N VAL A 246 -22.07 -6.65 28.67
CA VAL A 246 -22.44 -5.37 29.28
C VAL A 246 -23.25 -4.48 28.34
N GLN A 247 -22.93 -4.45 27.04
CA GLN A 247 -23.49 -3.48 26.09
C GLN A 247 -24.66 -4.02 25.27
N ARG A 248 -24.88 -5.33 25.20
CA ARG A 248 -26.05 -5.88 24.48
C ARG A 248 -27.26 -6.00 25.40
N ARG A 249 -28.44 -5.88 24.80
CA ARG A 249 -29.73 -5.93 25.49
C ARG A 249 -30.19 -7.39 25.59
N ALA A 250 -30.87 -7.71 26.68
CA ALA A 250 -31.64 -8.94 26.84
C ALA A 250 -33.13 -8.63 26.89
N ILE A 251 -33.95 -9.62 26.56
CA ILE A 251 -35.40 -9.60 26.75
C ILE A 251 -35.68 -9.81 28.23
N ARG A 252 -36.43 -8.87 28.82
CA ARG A 252 -36.82 -8.87 30.23
C ARG A 252 -38.30 -8.64 30.37
N ALA A 253 -38.86 -9.01 31.50
CA ALA A 253 -40.25 -8.74 31.81
C ALA A 253 -40.45 -7.24 32.13
N LYS A 254 -41.35 -6.57 31.41
CA LYS A 254 -41.70 -5.17 31.66
C LYS A 254 -42.53 -4.98 32.94
N PHE A 255 -43.28 -6.01 33.31
CA PHE A 255 -44.14 -6.08 34.49
C PHE A 255 -43.98 -7.45 35.16
N ASP A 256 -44.52 -7.62 36.37
CA ASP A 256 -44.66 -8.95 36.96
C ASP A 256 -45.61 -9.81 36.12
N LEU A 257 -45.19 -11.03 35.77
CA LEU A 257 -45.95 -12.00 34.99
C LEU A 257 -46.22 -13.25 35.83
N LYS A 258 -47.47 -13.75 35.81
CA LYS A 258 -47.88 -14.94 36.57
C LYS A 258 -47.79 -16.22 35.75
N ALA A 259 -47.50 -17.35 36.40
CA ALA A 259 -47.52 -18.65 35.75
C ALA A 259 -48.80 -18.85 34.91
N ASN A 260 -48.66 -19.44 33.73
CA ASN A 260 -49.66 -19.59 32.67
C ASN A 260 -50.08 -18.31 31.90
N SER A 261 -49.52 -17.14 32.21
CA SER A 261 -49.75 -15.92 31.40
C SER A 261 -49.18 -16.09 29.99
N ILE A 262 -49.90 -15.57 28.99
CA ILE A 262 -49.43 -15.51 27.61
C ILE A 262 -48.53 -14.29 27.44
N ILE A 263 -47.33 -14.50 26.88
CA ILE A 263 -46.40 -13.40 26.57
C ILE A 263 -46.93 -12.62 25.37
N THR A 264 -47.09 -11.31 25.55
CA THR A 264 -47.36 -10.34 24.48
C THR A 264 -46.21 -9.35 24.35
N ALA A 265 -46.15 -8.60 23.24
CA ALA A 265 -45.12 -7.58 23.05
C ALA A 265 -45.14 -6.51 24.15
N GLY A 266 -46.32 -6.20 24.71
CA GLY A 266 -46.48 -5.26 25.81
C GLY A 266 -45.89 -5.75 27.14
N ASN A 267 -45.62 -7.05 27.28
CA ASN A 267 -45.00 -7.63 28.47
C ASN A 267 -43.47 -7.58 28.45
N LEU A 268 -42.85 -7.19 27.32
CA LEU A 268 -41.42 -7.27 27.12
C LEU A 268 -40.75 -5.89 27.27
N ASP A 269 -39.56 -5.90 27.85
CA ASP A 269 -38.61 -4.80 27.85
C ASP A 269 -37.25 -5.31 27.32
N PHE A 270 -36.42 -4.40 26.83
CA PHE A 270 -35.15 -4.74 26.17
C PHE A 270 -34.01 -3.98 26.83
N LEU A 271 -33.51 -4.48 27.95
CA LEU A 271 -32.53 -3.77 28.78
C LEU A 271 -31.22 -4.55 28.87
N ARG A 272 -30.12 -3.81 29.06
CA ARG A 272 -28.78 -4.35 29.35
C ARG A 272 -28.69 -4.80 30.82
N PRO A 273 -27.72 -5.65 31.20
CA PRO A 273 -26.82 -6.44 30.34
C PRO A 273 -27.52 -7.71 29.79
N ILE A 274 -26.88 -8.42 28.87
CA ILE A 274 -27.25 -9.78 28.45
C ILE A 274 -26.26 -10.81 29.02
N PRO A 275 -26.66 -11.59 30.05
CA PRO A 275 -25.84 -12.71 30.50
C PRO A 275 -25.90 -13.85 29.47
N GLU A 276 -25.04 -14.85 29.65
CA GLU A 276 -24.85 -15.97 28.72
C GLU A 276 -26.16 -16.72 28.39
N ASN A 277 -27.06 -16.88 29.36
CA ASN A 277 -28.36 -17.51 29.16
C ASN A 277 -29.46 -16.55 28.66
N GLY A 278 -29.20 -15.25 28.62
CA GLY A 278 -30.18 -14.24 28.26
C GLY A 278 -30.57 -14.31 26.78
N LEU A 279 -31.83 -13.98 26.47
CA LEU A 279 -32.31 -13.92 25.09
C LEU A 279 -32.12 -12.52 24.51
N PRO A 280 -31.47 -12.36 23.35
CA PRO A 280 -31.39 -11.07 22.69
C PRO A 280 -32.72 -10.67 22.04
N PRO A 281 -33.01 -9.36 21.84
CA PRO A 281 -34.29 -8.86 21.33
C PRO A 281 -34.75 -9.45 20.00
N TYR A 282 -33.84 -9.87 19.12
CA TYR A 282 -34.24 -10.49 17.84
C TYR A 282 -34.92 -11.86 18.03
N ARG A 283 -34.87 -12.45 19.23
CA ARG A 283 -35.55 -13.71 19.57
C ARG A 283 -36.97 -13.53 20.09
N VAL A 284 -37.52 -12.31 20.11
CA VAL A 284 -38.92 -12.04 20.51
C VAL A 284 -39.94 -12.96 19.82
N PRO A 285 -39.84 -13.28 18.50
CA PRO A 285 -40.79 -14.18 17.85
C PRO A 285 -40.93 -15.56 18.51
N GLU A 286 -39.90 -16.02 19.23
CA GLU A 286 -39.92 -17.31 19.93
C GLU A 286 -40.74 -17.26 21.24
N LEU A 287 -40.99 -16.05 21.76
CA LEU A 287 -41.68 -15.81 23.03
C LEU A 287 -43.16 -15.46 22.85
N ILE A 288 -43.51 -14.69 21.82
CA ILE A 288 -44.87 -14.16 21.65
C ILE A 288 -45.87 -15.31 21.51
N GLY A 289 -46.96 -15.23 22.28
CA GLY A 289 -48.03 -16.24 22.28
C GLY A 289 -47.74 -17.47 23.13
N LYS A 290 -46.51 -17.64 23.64
CA LYS A 290 -46.17 -18.73 24.57
C LYS A 290 -46.68 -18.44 25.98
N LYS A 291 -46.96 -19.50 26.73
CA LYS A 291 -47.32 -19.41 28.16
C LYS A 291 -46.08 -19.55 29.01
N ILE A 292 -45.94 -18.77 30.07
CA ILE A 292 -44.87 -18.97 31.04
C ILE A 292 -45.20 -20.07 32.04
N ASN A 293 -44.21 -20.87 32.46
CA ASN A 293 -44.38 -22.01 33.36
C ASN A 293 -44.19 -21.67 34.85
N LYS A 294 -43.69 -20.47 35.16
CA LYS A 294 -43.46 -19.93 36.50
C LYS A 294 -43.80 -18.43 36.55
N ASP A 295 -43.86 -17.87 37.76
CA ASP A 295 -43.93 -16.43 37.95
C ASP A 295 -42.57 -15.77 37.58
N ILE A 296 -42.61 -14.62 36.90
CA ILE A 296 -41.42 -13.83 36.51
C ILE A 296 -41.63 -12.38 37.00
N LYS A 297 -40.64 -11.81 37.70
CA LYS A 297 -40.72 -10.43 38.21
C LYS A 297 -40.31 -9.40 37.17
N ARG A 298 -40.84 -8.18 37.28
CA ARG A 298 -40.41 -7.04 36.48
C ARG A 298 -38.88 -6.90 36.53
N GLY A 299 -38.26 -6.80 35.35
CA GLY A 299 -36.82 -6.65 35.17
C GLY A 299 -36.04 -7.97 35.08
N GLU A 300 -36.65 -9.11 35.46
CA GLU A 300 -36.03 -10.42 35.27
C GLU A 300 -35.97 -10.81 33.80
N LEU A 301 -35.04 -11.70 33.47
CA LEU A 301 -34.94 -12.29 32.14
C LEU A 301 -36.12 -13.20 31.87
N ILE A 302 -36.54 -13.26 30.61
CA ILE A 302 -37.43 -14.31 30.14
C ILE A 302 -36.58 -15.29 29.34
N LEU A 303 -36.50 -16.54 29.80
CA LEU A 303 -35.70 -17.60 29.18
C LEU A 303 -36.60 -18.56 28.39
N LEU A 304 -36.04 -19.30 27.43
CA LEU A 304 -36.79 -20.35 26.72
C LEU A 304 -37.27 -21.46 27.67
N SER A 305 -36.48 -21.75 28.71
CA SER A 305 -36.84 -22.72 29.74
C SER A 305 -38.06 -22.30 30.57
N ASP A 306 -38.46 -21.03 30.50
CA ASP A 306 -39.62 -20.52 31.22
C ASP A 306 -40.92 -20.69 30.42
N LEU A 307 -40.87 -21.22 29.19
CA LEU A 307 -42.02 -21.36 28.29
C LEU A 307 -42.68 -22.75 28.38
N ARG A 308 -43.96 -22.82 28.03
CA ARG A 308 -44.73 -24.04 27.71
C ARG A 308 -45.17 -24.05 26.25
#